data_AF-A0A024SH83-F1
#
_entry.id   AF-A0A024SH83-F1
#
_cell.length_a   1.000
_cell.length_b   1.000
_cell.length_c   1.000
_cell.angle_alpha   90.00
_cell.angle_beta   90.00
_cell.angle_gamma   90.00
#
_symmetry.space_group_name_H-M   'P 1'
#
loop_
_entity.id
_entity.type
_entity.pdbx_description
1 polymer ?
#
loop_
_entity_poly.entity_id
_entity_poly.type
_entity_poly.pdbx_seq_one_letter_code
_entity_poly.pdbx_strand_id
1 'polypeptide(L)' 'MASSAEGSKDGPWTDETKQKFNSKSKSEFYDPCQEAAQRSYKCLYRNNGDKSMCGEYFQAYRDCKQAWVEKRRKEKGTWW' A
#
# COMPACT_ATOMS: atom_id res chain seq x y z
N MET A 1 -17.24 -18.53 10.17
CA MET A 1 -15.78 -18.76 10.34
C MET A 1 -15.06 -17.50 9.88
N ALA A 2 -14.70 -16.63 10.83
CA ALA A 2 -13.95 -15.41 10.57
C ALA A 2 -12.46 -15.75 10.55
N SER A 3 -11.89 -15.98 9.38
CA SER A 3 -10.44 -16.17 9.24
C SER A 3 -9.75 -14.81 9.21
N SER A 4 -9.31 -14.42 10.40
CA SER A 4 -7.98 -13.86 10.67
C SER A 4 -7.49 -12.79 9.70
N ALA A 5 -7.83 -11.54 10.01
CA ALA A 5 -7.02 -10.38 9.68
C ALA A 5 -5.73 -10.40 10.52
N GLU A 6 -4.86 -11.38 10.29
CA GLU A 6 -3.48 -11.32 10.79
C GLU A 6 -2.62 -10.67 9.71
N GLY A 7 -2.61 -9.34 9.75
CA GLY A 7 -1.69 -8.50 9.00
C GLY A 7 -0.84 -7.70 9.98
N SER A 8 0.34 -8.25 10.28
CA SER A 8 1.59 -7.56 10.60
C SER A 8 1.62 -6.58 11.77
N LYS A 9 2.48 -6.87 12.75
CA LYS A 9 2.91 -5.92 13.80
C LYS A 9 3.76 -4.75 13.29
N ASP A 10 3.91 -4.60 11.98
CA ASP A 10 4.63 -3.51 11.36
C ASP A 10 3.75 -2.93 10.26
N GLY A 11 3.41 -1.65 10.35
CA GLY A 11 2.58 -0.98 9.34
C GLY A 11 3.21 -1.05 7.94
N PRO A 12 2.50 -0.60 6.88
CA PRO A 12 2.98 -0.62 5.48
C PRO A 12 4.22 0.26 5.21
N TRP A 13 4.84 0.76 6.26
CA TRP A 13 6.00 1.63 6.23
C TRP A 13 7.02 1.14 7.25
N THR A 14 7.91 0.27 6.80
CA THR A 14 9.09 -0.17 7.57
C THR A 14 10.35 0.44 6.96
N ASP A 15 11.46 0.42 7.71
CA ASP A 15 12.76 0.88 7.22
C ASP A 15 13.18 0.11 5.95
N GLU A 16 12.81 -1.18 5.87
CA GLU A 16 13.03 -2.02 4.70
C GLU A 16 12.31 -1.49 3.45
N THR A 17 11.07 -1.03 3.59
CA THR A 17 10.28 -0.45 2.47
C THR A 17 10.95 0.82 1.93
N LYS A 18 11.53 1.64 2.82
CA LYS A 18 12.31 2.82 2.42
C LYS A 18 13.59 2.44 1.70
N GLN A 19 14.34 1.49 2.23
CA GLN A 19 15.61 1.08 1.66
C GLN A 19 15.40 0.52 0.26
N LYS A 20 14.40 -0.36 0.07
CA LYS A 20 14.01 -0.91 -1.23
C LYS A 20 13.57 0.16 -2.22
N PHE A 21 12.91 1.23 -1.77
CA PHE A 21 12.56 2.35 -2.63
C PHE A 21 13.78 3.19 -3.03
N ASN A 22 14.70 3.46 -2.10
CA ASN A 22 15.90 4.26 -2.39
C ASN A 22 16.97 3.50 -3.19
N SER A 23 17.09 2.19 -3.01
CA SER A 23 18.01 1.33 -3.77
C SER A 23 17.55 1.08 -5.20
N LYS A 24 16.30 1.44 -5.51
CA LYS A 24 15.69 1.21 -6.79
C LYS A 24 16.26 2.08 -7.90
N SER A 25 16.36 1.52 -9.11
CA SER A 25 16.68 2.32 -10.28
C SER A 25 15.56 3.33 -10.59
N LYS A 26 15.91 4.54 -11.05
CA LYS A 26 14.95 5.62 -11.29
C LYS A 26 13.84 5.25 -12.30
N SER A 27 14.09 4.25 -13.15
CA SER A 27 13.15 3.79 -14.18
C SER A 27 12.18 2.70 -13.69
N GLU A 28 12.37 2.16 -12.50
CA GLU A 28 11.62 1.00 -12.05
C GLU A 28 10.48 1.44 -11.10
N PHE A 29 9.29 0.87 -11.27
CA PHE A 29 8.11 1.22 -10.47
C PHE A 29 8.06 0.42 -9.16
N TYR A 30 8.08 1.07 -7.99
CA TYR A 30 7.86 0.42 -6.69
C TYR A 30 6.64 1.01 -6.00
N ASP A 31 5.74 0.13 -5.59
CA ASP A 31 4.55 0.49 -4.84
C ASP A 31 4.64 -0.16 -3.44
N PRO A 32 4.85 0.61 -2.37
CA PRO A 32 4.91 0.09 -1.00
C PRO A 32 3.55 -0.42 -0.50
N CYS A 33 2.47 -0.11 -1.22
CA CYS A 33 1.10 -0.54 -0.92
C CYS A 33 0.71 -1.80 -1.73
N GLN A 34 1.70 -2.53 -2.28
CA GLN A 34 1.52 -3.78 -3.01
C GLN A 34 0.63 -4.78 -2.25
N GLU A 35 0.80 -4.92 -0.93
CA GLU A 35 -0.03 -5.83 -0.13
C GLU A 35 -1.51 -5.41 -0.11
N ALA A 36 -1.80 -4.11 0.04
CA ALA A 36 -3.16 -3.59 0.01
C ALA A 36 -3.80 -3.78 -1.39
N ALA A 37 -3.00 -3.62 -2.44
CA ALA A 37 -3.43 -3.89 -3.81
C ALA A 37 -3.74 -5.39 -4.00
N GLN A 38 -2.88 -6.30 -3.54
CA GLN A 38 -3.11 -7.74 -3.62
C GLN A 38 -4.40 -8.17 -2.89
N ARG A 39 -4.68 -7.57 -1.72
CA ARG A 39 -5.94 -7.81 -1.00
C ARG A 39 -7.16 -7.36 -1.82
N SER A 40 -7.07 -6.19 -2.46
CA SER A 40 -8.10 -5.68 -3.37
C SER A 40 -8.34 -6.62 -4.56
N TYR A 41 -7.26 -7.10 -5.20
CA TYR A 41 -7.34 -8.07 -6.29
C TYR A 41 -7.94 -9.41 -5.85
N LYS A 42 -7.58 -9.89 -4.65
CA LYS A 42 -8.15 -11.12 -4.10
C LYS A 42 -9.66 -10.98 -3.85
N CYS A 43 -10.11 -9.82 -3.39
CA CYS A 43 -11.53 -9.53 -3.26
C CYS A 43 -12.23 -9.56 -4.63
N LEU A 44 -11.66 -8.90 -5.64
CA LEU A 44 -12.20 -8.92 -7.00
C LEU A 44 -12.28 -10.33 -7.57
N TYR A 45 -11.23 -11.14 -7.42
CA TYR A 45 -11.20 -12.51 -7.91
C TYR A 45 -12.30 -13.38 -7.28
N ARG A 46 -12.60 -13.16 -6.00
CA ARG A 46 -13.64 -13.91 -5.25
C ARG A 46 -15.06 -13.45 -5.58
N ASN A 47 -15.23 -12.19 -5.96
CA ASN A 47 -16.53 -11.58 -6.24
C ASN A 47 -16.74 -11.34 -7.75
N ASN A 48 -16.06 -12.11 -8.60
CA ASN A 48 -16.20 -12.06 -10.06
C ASN A 48 -15.97 -10.66 -10.68
N GLY A 49 -15.12 -9.85 -10.05
CA GLY A 49 -14.81 -8.48 -10.46
C GLY A 49 -15.74 -7.40 -9.90
N ASP A 50 -16.66 -7.74 -9.00
CA ASP A 50 -17.56 -6.76 -8.39
C ASP A 50 -16.81 -5.82 -7.44
N LYS A 51 -16.72 -4.55 -7.85
CA LYS A 51 -16.02 -3.50 -7.11
C LYS A 51 -16.83 -2.98 -5.92
N SER A 52 -18.16 -3.13 -5.94
CA SER A 52 -19.03 -2.62 -4.88
C SER A 52 -18.74 -3.30 -3.54
N MET A 53 -18.43 -4.59 -3.58
CA MET A 53 -18.11 -5.42 -2.42
C MET A 53 -16.69 -5.20 -1.89
N CYS A 54 -15.81 -4.57 -2.68
CA CYS A 54 -14.38 -4.42 -2.36
C CYS A 54 -13.98 -3.00 -1.97
N GLY A 55 -14.96 -2.12 -1.69
CA GLY A 55 -14.73 -0.70 -1.40
C GLY A 55 -13.69 -0.45 -0.31
N GLU A 56 -13.75 -1.19 0.79
CA GLU A 56 -12.82 -1.05 1.93
C GLU A 56 -11.38 -1.38 1.55
N TYR A 57 -11.16 -2.39 0.69
CA TYR A 57 -9.83 -2.74 0.22
C TYR A 57 -9.23 -1.65 -0.68
N PHE A 58 -10.05 -1.07 -1.55
CA PHE A 58 -9.63 0.07 -2.37
C PHE A 58 -9.33 1.30 -1.53
N GLN A 59 -10.12 1.55 -0.47
CA GLN A 59 -9.89 2.66 0.45
C GLN A 59 -8.54 2.48 1.16
N ALA A 60 -8.25 1.28 1.69
CA ALA A 60 -6.96 0.97 2.30
C ALA A 60 -5.77 1.18 1.34
N TYR A 61 -5.91 0.84 0.05
CA TYR A 61 -4.88 1.13 -0.95
C TYR A 61 -4.69 2.63 -1.18
N ARG A 62 -5.78 3.41 -1.29
CA ARG A 62 -5.71 4.88 -1.44
C ARG A 62 -5.07 5.54 -0.23
N ASP A 63 -5.48 5.15 0.96
CA ASP A 63 -4.97 5.70 2.22
C ASP A 63 -3.47 5.44 2.35
N CYS A 64 -3.03 4.21 2.03
CA CYS A 64 -1.61 3.86 2.01
C CYS A 64 -0.82 4.73 1.02
N LYS A 65 -1.34 4.92 -0.20
CA LYS A 65 -0.68 5.73 -1.23
C LYS A 65 -0.64 7.21 -0.85
N GLN A 66 -1.70 7.71 -0.24
CA GLN A 66 -1.80 9.09 0.25
C GLN A 66 -0.79 9.34 1.38
N ALA A 67 -0.74 8.44 2.37
CA ALA A 67 0.24 8.51 3.44
C ALA A 67 1.68 8.46 2.92
N TRP A 68 1.96 7.66 1.90
CA TRP A 68 3.29 7.61 1.26
C TRP A 68 3.67 8.94 0.60
N VAL A 69 2.78 9.49 -0.24
CA VAL A 69 3.03 10.76 -0.92
C VAL A 69 3.20 11.89 0.09
N GLU A 70 2.34 11.96 1.11
CA GLU A 70 2.43 12.96 2.17
C GLU A 70 3.74 12.85 2.95
N LYS A 71 4.15 11.63 3.31
CA LYS A 71 5.40 11.43 4.04
C LYS A 71 6.62 11.81 3.22
N ARG A 72 6.65 11.46 1.94
CA ARG A 72 7.73 11.93 1.03
C ARG A 72 7.70 13.44 0.86
N ARG A 73 6.52 14.06 0.81
CA ARG A 73 6.41 15.52 0.75
C ARG A 73 6.95 16.17 2.02
N LYS A 74 6.71 15.58 3.20
CA LYS A 74 7.31 16.04 4.47
C LYS A 74 8.82 15.84 4.51
N GLU A 75 9.32 14.67 4.11
CA GLU A 75 10.76 14.38 4.07
C GLU A 75 11.51 15.22 3.03
N LYS A 76 10.89 15.54 1.88
CA LYS A 76 11.44 16.46 0.87
C LYS A 76 11.18 17.94 1.17
N GLY A 77 10.25 18.24 2.07
CA GLY A 77 9.77 19.58 2.39
C GLY A 77 10.68 20.37 3.33
N THR A 78 11.75 19.76 3.85
CA THR A 78 12.80 20.46 4.61
C THR A 78 13.86 21.04 3.66
N TRP A 79 13.42 21.89 2.73
CA TRP A 79 14.29 22.75 1.93
C TRP A 79 14.05 24.20 2.36
N TRP A 80 14.58 24.51 3.54
CA TRP A 80 15.06 25.84 3.93
C TRP A 80 16.46 25.67 4.51
#